data_AF-A0A4P9W3M7-F1
#
_entry.id   AF-A0A4P9W3M7-F1
#
_cell.length_a   1.000
_cell.length_b   1.000
_cell.length_c   1.000
_cell.angle_alpha   90.00
_cell.angle_beta   90.00
_cell.angle_gamma   90.00
#
_symmetry.space_group_name_H-M   'P 1'
#
loop_
_entity.id
_entity.type
_entity.pdbx_description
1 polymer ?
#
loop_
_entity_poly.entity_id
_entity_poly.type
_entity_poly.pdbx_seq_one_letter_code
_entity_poly.pdbx_strand_id
1 'polypeptide(L)'
;MAARSSGRVNSFANEFTRPEERAAIAALSRPGLPVRHRTAEDPANHRPMARGSTEGYHIKVAALLNCGFKEVLALDVDTIPIVDPTFLFELEEFKRDGAVFWPDYWKTHDENPAWRWMGTPCVDEWEQESGITLVNKELSWNALNLLWYIERDDEIRRWHKFLHGDKDLFRFAFRATQSPVFWIPHLVTPGGFMAPEDNGKTKFCGVSMIQHGPTGLPVFAHVNFFKQTNKRAFNSSHVPLSVVKRYKSLPTASLPVGPAPGTRMMWAETRGAHAGFVGSGGYVCVDILTDEREGVQRETEIYSLDVVNPAFGEQLYWLLIHENAQKDMRNWEREQREKEAVGRKEREEREMRENEGKEKQEREEKERMERMEKEERERKEREYRETEERERKEREEREERERKENEERKRQGDEDKKAAKDAEGGLSQQERGARK
;
A
#
# COMPACT_ATOMS: atom_id res chain seq x y z
N MET A 1 11.47 11.06 -21.88
CA MET A 1 10.83 12.12 -21.08
C MET A 1 9.90 11.44 -20.10
N ALA A 2 10.08 11.60 -18.79
CA ALA A 2 9.10 11.11 -17.82
C ALA A 2 7.77 11.84 -18.07
N ALA A 3 6.69 11.09 -18.34
CA ALA A 3 5.36 11.66 -18.48
C ALA A 3 5.01 12.39 -17.17
N ARG A 4 4.80 13.70 -17.24
CA ARG A 4 4.36 14.47 -16.07
C ARG A 4 2.88 14.19 -15.85
N SER A 5 2.56 13.29 -14.93
CA SER A 5 1.20 13.13 -14.42
C SER A 5 0.77 14.41 -13.71
N SER A 6 -0.47 14.85 -13.93
CA SER A 6 -1.09 15.92 -13.13
C SER A 6 -2.60 15.81 -13.17
N GLY A 7 -3.27 16.35 -12.15
CA GLY A 7 -4.72 16.30 -12.04
C GLY A 7 -5.38 17.58 -12.55
N ARG A 8 -6.61 17.44 -13.04
CA ARG A 8 -7.48 18.59 -13.34
C ARG A 8 -8.89 18.32 -12.85
N VAL A 9 -9.44 19.28 -12.12
CA VAL A 9 -10.85 19.34 -11.73
C VAL A 9 -11.51 20.43 -12.56
N ASN A 10 -12.62 20.10 -13.20
CA ASN A 10 -13.42 21.07 -13.94
C ASN A 10 -14.82 21.14 -13.33
N SER A 11 -15.39 22.35 -13.32
CA SER A 11 -16.76 22.59 -12.86
C SER A 11 -17.38 23.73 -13.65
N PHE A 12 -18.68 23.94 -13.52
CA PHE A 12 -19.27 25.21 -13.91
C PHE A 12 -18.95 26.29 -12.88
N ALA A 13 -19.05 27.56 -13.28
CA ALA A 13 -18.71 28.69 -12.42
C ALA A 13 -19.65 28.85 -11.22
N ASN A 14 -20.89 28.34 -11.33
CA ASN A 14 -21.87 28.33 -10.25
C ASN A 14 -21.70 27.14 -9.29
N GLU A 15 -20.69 26.29 -9.51
CA GLU A 15 -20.32 25.18 -8.64
C GLU A 15 -19.04 25.53 -7.87
N PHE A 16 -18.86 24.91 -6.70
CA PHE A 16 -17.73 25.18 -5.80
C PHE A 16 -17.54 26.68 -5.51
N THR A 17 -18.65 27.37 -5.25
CA THR A 17 -18.68 28.83 -5.07
C THR A 17 -18.10 29.24 -3.72
N ARG A 18 -18.01 28.33 -2.75
CA ARG A 18 -17.49 28.64 -1.43
C ARG A 18 -15.95 28.58 -1.38
N PRO A 19 -15.28 29.48 -0.66
CA PRO A 19 -13.82 29.46 -0.52
C PRO A 19 -13.28 28.14 0.01
N GLU A 20 -13.96 27.50 0.96
CA GLU A 20 -13.57 26.21 1.53
C GLU A 20 -13.57 25.07 0.51
N GLU A 21 -14.51 25.06 -0.44
CA GLU A 21 -14.59 24.05 -1.50
C GLU A 21 -13.41 24.19 -2.46
N ARG A 22 -13.08 25.43 -2.85
CA ARG A 22 -11.89 25.71 -3.67
C ARG A 22 -10.60 25.37 -2.95
N ALA A 23 -10.51 25.65 -1.66
CA ALA A 23 -9.36 25.27 -0.84
C ALA A 23 -9.21 23.75 -0.74
N ALA A 24 -10.32 23.01 -0.60
CA ALA A 24 -10.31 21.55 -0.60
C ALA A 24 -9.80 20.97 -1.91
N ILE A 25 -10.21 21.53 -3.06
CA ILE A 25 -9.70 21.12 -4.37
C ILE A 25 -8.20 21.41 -4.49
N ALA A 26 -7.74 22.59 -4.07
CA ALA A 26 -6.33 22.95 -4.09
C ALA A 26 -5.48 21.99 -3.23
N ALA A 27 -6.02 21.57 -2.08
CA ALA A 27 -5.39 20.62 -1.15
C ALA A 27 -5.25 19.20 -1.72
N LEU A 28 -5.90 18.87 -2.84
CA LEU A 28 -5.66 17.60 -3.55
C LEU A 28 -4.26 17.55 -4.20
N SER A 29 -3.62 18.70 -4.41
CA SER A 29 -2.26 18.77 -4.95
C SER A 29 -1.23 18.18 -4.00
N ARG A 30 -0.27 17.43 -4.54
CA ARG A 30 0.89 16.91 -3.79
C ARG A 30 2.19 17.26 -4.53
N PRO A 31 3.36 17.25 -3.87
CA PRO A 31 4.64 17.45 -4.55
C PRO A 31 4.79 16.49 -5.75
N GLY A 32 5.03 17.03 -6.94
CA GLY A 32 5.13 16.26 -8.18
C GLY A 32 3.81 15.94 -8.89
N LEU A 33 2.64 16.18 -8.26
CA LEU A 33 1.31 15.95 -8.84
C LEU A 33 0.39 17.16 -8.57
N PRO A 34 0.53 18.26 -9.34
CA PRO A 34 -0.33 19.41 -9.15
C PRO A 34 -1.76 19.09 -9.61
N VAL A 35 -2.76 19.52 -8.84
CA VAL A 35 -4.16 19.47 -9.21
C VAL A 35 -4.63 20.90 -9.48
N ARG A 36 -5.14 21.15 -10.69
CA ARG A 36 -5.67 22.47 -11.08
C ARG A 36 -7.17 22.44 -11.18
N HIS A 37 -7.84 23.42 -10.57
CA HIS A 37 -9.26 23.69 -10.79
C HIS A 37 -9.44 24.68 -11.93
N ARG A 38 -10.41 24.44 -12.82
CA ARG A 38 -10.78 25.37 -13.88
C ARG A 38 -12.29 25.36 -14.11
N THR A 39 -12.87 26.51 -14.38
CA THR A 39 -14.29 26.58 -14.77
C THR A 39 -14.44 26.39 -16.28
N ALA A 40 -15.54 25.78 -16.71
CA ALA A 40 -15.85 25.58 -18.13
C ALA A 40 -16.02 26.92 -18.87
N GLU A 41 -16.52 27.95 -18.17
CA GLU A 41 -16.79 29.30 -18.67
C GLU A 41 -15.53 30.17 -18.80
N ASP A 42 -14.38 29.75 -18.26
CA ASP A 42 -13.14 30.54 -18.29
C ASP A 42 -12.83 30.98 -19.74
N PRO A 43 -12.77 32.30 -20.05
CA PRO A 43 -12.48 32.79 -21.39
C PRO A 43 -11.10 32.36 -21.92
N ALA A 44 -10.19 31.97 -21.05
CA ALA A 44 -8.89 31.43 -21.44
C ALA A 44 -8.94 29.93 -21.81
N ASN A 45 -10.09 29.27 -21.74
CA ASN A 45 -10.28 27.95 -22.33
C ASN A 45 -10.19 28.04 -23.86
N HIS A 46 -9.66 26.99 -24.50
CA HIS A 46 -9.69 26.90 -25.97
C HIS A 46 -11.12 26.83 -26.49
N ARG A 47 -12.00 26.21 -25.70
CA ARG A 47 -13.42 26.01 -25.98
C ARG A 47 -14.23 26.35 -24.72
N PRO A 48 -14.43 27.63 -24.40
CA PRO A 48 -15.27 28.02 -23.27
C PRO A 48 -16.70 27.51 -23.47
N MET A 49 -17.35 27.12 -22.38
CA MET A 49 -18.68 26.52 -22.41
C MET A 49 -19.51 27.04 -21.25
N ALA A 50 -20.68 27.60 -21.57
CA ALA A 50 -21.68 27.96 -20.57
C ALA A 50 -22.44 26.71 -20.09
N ARG A 51 -22.91 26.73 -18.83
CA ARG A 51 -23.80 25.69 -18.31
C ARG A 51 -25.10 25.56 -19.12
N GLY A 52 -25.67 26.69 -19.56
CA GLY A 52 -26.96 26.70 -20.24
C GLY A 52 -28.11 26.24 -19.35
N SER A 53 -29.19 25.75 -19.96
CA SER A 53 -30.42 25.35 -19.25
C SER A 53 -30.50 23.87 -18.86
N THR A 54 -29.47 23.07 -19.20
CA THR A 54 -29.44 21.61 -18.97
C THR A 54 -28.85 21.23 -17.61
N GLU A 55 -28.96 19.95 -17.24
CA GLU A 55 -28.44 19.36 -16.00
C GLU A 55 -26.91 19.47 -15.80
N GLY A 56 -26.14 19.76 -16.85
CA GLY A 56 -24.69 20.00 -16.77
C GLY A 56 -23.80 18.86 -17.28
N TYR A 57 -24.40 17.77 -17.76
CA TYR A 57 -23.70 16.59 -18.29
C TYR A 57 -22.64 16.89 -19.36
N HIS A 58 -22.90 17.92 -20.19
CA HIS A 58 -22.03 18.35 -21.28
C HIS A 58 -20.64 18.82 -20.86
N ILE A 59 -20.44 19.12 -19.57
CA ILE A 59 -19.14 19.58 -19.04
C ILE A 59 -18.01 18.59 -19.31
N LYS A 60 -18.28 17.28 -19.33
CA LYS A 60 -17.28 16.24 -19.54
C LYS A 60 -16.52 16.45 -20.85
N VAL A 61 -17.24 16.82 -21.91
CA VAL A 61 -16.67 17.11 -23.23
C VAL A 61 -15.80 18.37 -23.20
N ALA A 62 -16.26 19.44 -22.56
CA ALA A 62 -15.45 20.65 -22.38
C ALA A 62 -14.20 20.38 -21.53
N ALA A 63 -14.32 19.60 -20.45
CA ALA A 63 -13.22 19.23 -19.58
C ALA A 63 -12.14 18.43 -20.35
N LEU A 64 -12.55 17.42 -21.14
CA LEU A 64 -11.66 16.63 -21.98
C LEU A 64 -10.92 17.49 -23.01
N LEU A 65 -11.62 18.37 -23.70
CA LEU A 65 -11.02 19.19 -24.76
C LEU A 65 -10.10 20.28 -24.20
N ASN A 66 -10.50 20.94 -23.13
CA ASN A 66 -9.74 22.03 -22.52
C ASN A 66 -8.63 21.55 -21.59
N CYS A 67 -8.61 20.27 -21.19
CA CYS A 67 -7.47 19.73 -20.43
C CYS A 67 -6.19 19.79 -21.28
N GLY A 68 -5.05 20.12 -20.68
CA GLY A 68 -3.78 20.22 -21.40
C GLY A 68 -3.11 18.87 -21.68
N PHE A 69 -3.82 17.77 -21.44
CA PHE A 69 -3.29 16.40 -21.49
C PHE A 69 -3.57 15.76 -22.84
N LYS A 70 -2.61 15.00 -23.36
CA LYS A 70 -2.78 14.19 -24.59
C LYS A 70 -3.63 12.95 -24.30
N GLU A 71 -3.32 12.25 -23.23
CA GLU A 71 -4.01 11.03 -22.77
C GLU A 71 -4.72 11.35 -21.46
N VAL A 72 -6.00 10.99 -21.38
CA VAL A 72 -6.90 11.45 -20.32
C VAL A 72 -7.76 10.29 -19.85
N LEU A 73 -7.63 9.92 -18.59
CA LEU A 73 -8.66 9.17 -17.87
C LEU A 73 -9.61 10.20 -17.24
N ALA A 74 -10.78 10.38 -17.83
CA ALA A 74 -11.86 11.19 -17.29
C ALA A 74 -12.74 10.33 -16.38
N LEU A 75 -13.00 10.87 -15.18
CA LEU A 75 -13.82 10.24 -14.15
C LEU A 75 -14.87 11.23 -13.67
N ASP A 76 -16.08 10.74 -13.43
CA ASP A 76 -17.07 11.45 -12.63
C ASP A 76 -16.60 11.56 -11.17
N VAL A 77 -17.12 12.57 -10.45
CA VAL A 77 -16.72 12.84 -9.06
C VAL A 77 -17.09 11.71 -8.10
N ASP A 78 -18.11 10.92 -8.44
CA ASP A 78 -18.56 9.73 -7.74
C ASP A 78 -18.06 8.43 -8.39
N THR A 79 -17.02 8.52 -9.23
CA THR A 79 -16.30 7.35 -9.74
C THR A 79 -14.94 7.23 -9.07
N ILE A 80 -14.76 6.14 -8.33
CA ILE A 80 -13.62 5.96 -7.44
C ILE A 80 -12.83 4.73 -7.88
N PRO A 81 -11.51 4.85 -8.18
CA PRO A 81 -10.67 3.71 -8.47
C PRO A 81 -10.57 2.78 -7.25
N ILE A 82 -10.84 1.50 -7.45
CA ILE A 82 -10.68 0.42 -6.46
C ILE A 82 -9.20 0.03 -6.37
N VAL A 83 -8.50 0.09 -7.49
CA VAL A 83 -7.05 -0.15 -7.61
C VAL A 83 -6.40 1.01 -8.36
N ASP A 84 -5.07 1.08 -8.36
CA ASP A 84 -4.34 2.05 -9.17
C ASP A 84 -4.64 1.84 -10.66
N PRO A 85 -5.28 2.80 -11.35
CA PRO A 85 -5.70 2.64 -12.73
C PRO A 85 -4.59 2.95 -13.75
N THR A 86 -3.37 3.28 -13.31
CA THR A 86 -2.28 3.74 -14.20
C THR A 86 -1.93 2.71 -15.30
N PHE A 87 -2.09 1.41 -15.01
CA PHE A 87 -1.85 0.36 -16.00
C PHE A 87 -2.73 0.48 -17.26
N LEU A 88 -3.88 1.17 -17.18
CA LEU A 88 -4.79 1.34 -18.32
C LEU A 88 -4.14 2.14 -19.46
N PHE A 89 -3.24 3.08 -19.15
CA PHE A 89 -2.50 3.85 -20.15
C PHE A 89 -1.45 3.01 -20.89
N GLU A 90 -1.05 1.88 -20.31
CA GLU A 90 -0.04 1.00 -20.88
C GLU A 90 -0.63 -0.13 -21.73
N LEU A 91 -1.96 -0.28 -21.74
CA LEU A 91 -2.66 -1.28 -22.55
C LEU A 91 -2.31 -1.12 -24.04
N GLU A 92 -1.97 -2.24 -24.68
CA GLU A 92 -1.68 -2.26 -26.12
C GLU A 92 -2.91 -1.85 -26.93
N GLU A 93 -4.10 -2.24 -26.47
CA GLU A 93 -5.36 -1.84 -27.07
C GLU A 93 -5.61 -0.34 -26.97
N PHE A 94 -5.26 0.30 -25.83
CA PHE A 94 -5.36 1.76 -25.71
C PHE A 94 -4.37 2.47 -26.62
N LYS A 95 -3.12 2.01 -26.68
CA LYS A 95 -2.09 2.60 -27.56
C LYS A 95 -2.46 2.47 -29.04
N ARG A 96 -3.12 1.36 -29.42
CA ARG A 96 -3.58 1.09 -30.79
C ARG A 96 -4.83 1.90 -31.15
N ASP A 97 -5.85 1.85 -30.30
CA ASP A 97 -7.20 2.34 -30.63
C ASP A 97 -7.41 3.78 -30.18
N GLY A 98 -6.65 4.24 -29.19
CA GLY A 98 -6.71 5.61 -28.69
C GLY A 98 -7.90 5.92 -27.78
N ALA A 99 -8.78 4.95 -27.51
CA ALA A 99 -9.86 5.08 -26.55
C ALA A 99 -10.21 3.73 -25.90
N VAL A 100 -10.56 3.75 -24.61
CA VAL A 100 -11.11 2.59 -23.88
C VAL A 100 -12.43 2.99 -23.24
N PHE A 101 -13.48 2.21 -23.54
CA PHE A 101 -14.84 2.41 -23.00
C PHE A 101 -15.30 1.23 -22.17
N TRP A 102 -16.14 1.55 -21.17
CA TRP A 102 -16.78 0.62 -20.27
C TRP A 102 -18.26 0.47 -20.62
N PRO A 103 -18.80 -0.76 -20.57
CA PRO A 103 -20.22 -0.98 -20.81
C PRO A 103 -21.08 -0.52 -19.63
N ASP A 104 -22.29 -0.10 -19.93
CA ASP A 104 -23.35 0.13 -18.96
C ASP A 104 -24.25 -1.11 -18.79
N TYR A 105 -25.27 -1.03 -17.94
CA TYR A 105 -26.26 -2.09 -17.72
C TYR A 105 -27.25 -2.25 -18.88
N TRP A 106 -27.31 -1.31 -19.81
CA TRP A 106 -28.38 -1.21 -20.78
C TRP A 106 -27.87 -1.28 -22.21
N LYS A 107 -28.82 -1.52 -23.11
CA LYS A 107 -28.65 -1.33 -24.54
C LYS A 107 -29.65 -0.29 -25.00
N THR A 108 -29.27 0.51 -25.99
CA THR A 108 -30.19 1.49 -26.56
C THR A 108 -31.25 0.77 -27.39
N HIS A 109 -32.52 0.98 -27.03
CA HIS A 109 -33.66 0.41 -27.76
C HIS A 109 -33.61 0.79 -29.24
N ASP A 110 -34.04 -0.10 -30.13
CA ASP A 110 -33.97 0.12 -31.58
C ASP A 110 -34.87 1.27 -32.07
N GLU A 111 -35.97 1.52 -31.38
CA GLU A 111 -36.85 2.68 -31.60
C GLU A 111 -36.29 4.02 -31.04
N ASN A 112 -35.16 4.02 -30.35
CA ASN A 112 -34.59 5.28 -29.85
C ASN A 112 -34.26 6.22 -31.02
N PRO A 113 -34.77 7.48 -31.02
CA PRO A 113 -34.51 8.43 -32.09
C PRO A 113 -33.02 8.64 -32.41
N ALA A 114 -32.13 8.45 -31.43
CA ALA A 114 -30.68 8.59 -31.61
C ALA A 114 -30.15 7.82 -32.82
N TRP A 115 -30.66 6.60 -33.10
CA TRP A 115 -30.24 5.81 -34.26
C TRP A 115 -30.52 6.51 -35.60
N ARG A 116 -31.72 7.09 -35.75
CA ARG A 116 -32.11 7.81 -36.97
C ARG A 116 -31.25 9.04 -37.18
N TRP A 117 -30.99 9.78 -36.12
CA TRP A 117 -30.18 10.99 -36.20
C TRP A 117 -28.72 10.69 -36.53
N MET A 118 -28.20 9.57 -36.02
CA MET A 118 -26.86 9.08 -36.32
C MET A 118 -26.72 8.48 -37.73
N GLY A 119 -27.83 8.35 -38.46
CA GLY A 119 -27.84 7.80 -39.81
C GLY A 119 -27.42 6.33 -39.87
N THR A 120 -27.50 5.59 -38.76
CA THR A 120 -27.08 4.19 -38.66
C THR A 120 -28.23 3.31 -38.18
N PRO A 121 -28.37 2.08 -38.70
CA PRO A 121 -29.28 1.12 -38.09
C PRO A 121 -28.87 0.82 -36.66
N CYS A 122 -29.84 0.40 -35.84
CA CYS A 122 -29.59 -0.14 -34.51
C CYS A 122 -28.61 -1.33 -34.58
N VAL A 123 -27.61 -1.29 -33.70
CA VAL A 123 -26.58 -2.31 -33.53
C VAL A 123 -26.73 -2.93 -32.15
N ASP A 124 -26.63 -4.26 -32.07
CA ASP A 124 -26.72 -4.98 -30.81
C ASP A 124 -25.41 -4.86 -30.02
N GLU A 125 -25.31 -3.80 -29.23
CA GLU A 125 -24.15 -3.49 -28.38
C GLU A 125 -24.60 -2.83 -27.07
N TRP A 126 -23.74 -2.89 -26.06
CA TRP A 126 -23.98 -2.25 -24.77
C TRP A 126 -23.78 -0.74 -24.86
N GLU A 127 -24.60 0.00 -24.12
CA GLU A 127 -24.38 1.43 -23.92
C GLU A 127 -23.04 1.65 -23.22
N GLN A 128 -22.50 2.85 -23.38
CA GLN A 128 -21.29 3.26 -22.71
C GLN A 128 -21.60 3.95 -21.38
N GLU A 129 -20.74 3.73 -20.38
CA GLU A 129 -20.74 4.48 -19.12
C GLU A 129 -19.79 5.67 -19.23
N SER A 130 -20.32 6.88 -19.48
CA SER A 130 -19.50 8.11 -19.58
C SER A 130 -18.91 8.61 -18.27
N GLY A 131 -19.27 8.00 -17.14
CA GLY A 131 -18.60 8.25 -15.86
C GLY A 131 -17.15 7.80 -15.82
N ILE A 132 -16.73 6.91 -16.74
CA ILE A 132 -15.34 6.48 -16.92
C ILE A 132 -15.01 6.48 -18.40
N THR A 133 -13.98 7.23 -18.80
CA THR A 133 -13.55 7.27 -20.20
C THR A 133 -12.05 7.50 -20.28
N LEU A 134 -11.33 6.61 -20.96
CA LEU A 134 -9.91 6.78 -21.25
C LEU A 134 -9.72 7.12 -22.72
N VAL A 135 -9.12 8.27 -23.02
CA VAL A 135 -8.99 8.79 -24.39
C VAL A 135 -7.61 9.41 -24.62
N ASN A 136 -7.00 9.05 -25.75
CA ASN A 136 -5.91 9.77 -26.40
C ASN A 136 -6.52 10.76 -27.40
N LYS A 137 -6.38 12.06 -27.14
CA LYS A 137 -7.06 13.11 -27.90
C LYS A 137 -6.54 13.27 -29.32
N GLU A 138 -5.29 12.92 -29.59
CA GLU A 138 -4.73 12.99 -30.93
C GLU A 138 -5.34 11.92 -31.83
N LEU A 139 -5.44 10.68 -31.31
CA LEU A 139 -6.03 9.56 -32.06
C LEU A 139 -7.56 9.67 -32.17
N SER A 140 -8.21 10.25 -31.17
CA SER A 140 -9.68 10.37 -31.10
C SER A 140 -10.23 11.73 -31.55
N TRP A 141 -9.43 12.53 -32.27
CA TRP A 141 -9.76 13.93 -32.54
C TRP A 141 -11.09 14.13 -33.28
N ASN A 142 -11.40 13.26 -34.25
CA ASN A 142 -12.65 13.34 -35.00
C ASN A 142 -13.87 13.18 -34.09
N ALA A 143 -13.90 12.13 -33.28
CA ALA A 143 -14.98 11.87 -32.34
C ALA A 143 -15.12 12.99 -31.30
N LEU A 144 -14.01 13.50 -30.76
CA LEU A 144 -14.00 14.61 -29.80
C LEU A 144 -14.56 15.91 -30.40
N ASN A 145 -14.34 16.16 -31.70
CA ASN A 145 -14.94 17.32 -32.38
C ASN A 145 -16.43 17.15 -32.62
N LEU A 146 -16.89 15.94 -32.93
CA LEU A 146 -18.31 15.66 -33.06
C LEU A 146 -19.01 15.80 -31.69
N LEU A 147 -18.42 15.28 -30.62
CA LEU A 147 -18.90 15.48 -29.25
C LEU A 147 -19.03 16.97 -28.93
N TRP A 148 -17.99 17.76 -29.21
CA TRP A 148 -18.05 19.21 -29.02
C TRP A 148 -19.17 19.86 -29.82
N TYR A 149 -19.32 19.47 -31.08
CA TYR A 149 -20.35 20.02 -31.95
C TYR A 149 -21.76 19.79 -31.38
N ILE A 150 -22.00 18.63 -30.78
CA ILE A 150 -23.26 18.26 -30.15
C ILE A 150 -23.47 19.04 -28.84
N GLU A 151 -22.41 19.19 -28.04
CA GLU A 151 -22.50 19.74 -26.68
C GLU A 151 -22.40 21.26 -26.58
N ARG A 152 -21.94 21.96 -27.62
CA ARG A 152 -21.61 23.40 -27.57
C ARG A 152 -22.80 24.35 -27.34
N ASP A 153 -24.04 23.90 -27.61
CA ASP A 153 -25.24 24.76 -27.63
C ASP A 153 -26.48 24.01 -27.10
N ASP A 154 -27.44 24.76 -26.54
CA ASP A 154 -28.67 24.23 -25.94
C ASP A 154 -29.65 23.64 -26.99
N GLU A 155 -29.68 24.16 -28.22
CA GLU A 155 -30.60 23.67 -29.25
C GLU A 155 -30.22 22.26 -29.72
N ILE A 156 -28.93 22.00 -29.91
CA ILE A 156 -28.41 20.68 -30.30
C ILE A 156 -28.42 19.73 -29.10
N ARG A 157 -28.11 20.20 -27.88
CA ARG A 157 -28.13 19.38 -26.64
C ARG A 157 -29.47 18.76 -26.28
N ARG A 158 -30.56 19.09 -26.97
CA ARG A 158 -31.86 18.39 -26.84
C ARG A 158 -31.74 16.87 -26.96
N TRP A 159 -30.68 16.35 -27.60
CA TRP A 159 -30.37 14.92 -27.67
C TRP A 159 -30.21 14.24 -26.32
N HIS A 160 -29.78 14.97 -25.29
CA HIS A 160 -29.70 14.46 -23.91
C HIS A 160 -31.03 13.88 -23.41
N LYS A 161 -32.16 14.33 -23.97
CA LYS A 161 -33.50 13.82 -23.63
C LYS A 161 -33.73 12.38 -24.10
N PHE A 162 -33.00 11.92 -25.11
CA PHE A 162 -33.14 10.57 -25.66
C PHE A 162 -32.06 9.60 -25.16
N LEU A 163 -30.94 10.10 -24.63
CA LEU A 163 -29.77 9.32 -24.21
C LEU A 163 -29.45 9.39 -22.71
N HIS A 164 -30.35 9.98 -21.91
CA HIS A 164 -30.11 10.25 -20.49
C HIS A 164 -28.83 11.07 -20.25
N GLY A 165 -28.77 12.26 -20.85
CA GLY A 165 -27.60 13.14 -20.79
C GLY A 165 -26.55 12.79 -21.85
N ASP A 166 -25.28 12.90 -21.47
CA ASP A 166 -24.11 12.59 -22.30
C ASP A 166 -23.74 11.10 -22.27
N LYS A 167 -24.41 10.33 -21.40
CA LYS A 167 -24.06 8.97 -20.98
C LYS A 167 -23.58 8.07 -22.12
N ASP A 168 -24.38 7.95 -23.16
CA ASP A 168 -24.09 7.08 -24.30
C ASP A 168 -23.64 7.86 -25.56
N LEU A 169 -23.44 9.17 -25.41
CA LEU A 169 -23.09 10.06 -26.51
C LEU A 169 -21.70 9.78 -27.07
N PHE A 170 -20.73 9.41 -26.23
CA PHE A 170 -19.38 9.08 -26.68
C PHE A 170 -19.39 7.87 -27.62
N ARG A 171 -20.13 6.80 -27.28
CA ARG A 171 -20.29 5.64 -28.16
C ARG A 171 -20.78 6.07 -29.54
N PHE A 172 -21.85 6.86 -29.59
CA PHE A 172 -22.41 7.35 -30.85
C PHE A 172 -21.41 8.20 -31.64
N ALA A 173 -20.73 9.15 -31.00
CA ALA A 173 -19.78 10.02 -31.69
C ALA A 173 -18.59 9.26 -32.28
N PHE A 174 -18.03 8.30 -31.52
CA PHE A 174 -16.94 7.45 -32.00
C PHE A 174 -17.39 6.56 -33.17
N ARG A 175 -18.62 6.03 -33.12
CA ARG A 175 -19.20 5.26 -34.23
C ARG A 175 -19.40 6.10 -35.50
N ALA A 176 -20.01 7.28 -35.40
CA ALA A 176 -20.23 8.16 -36.56
C ALA A 176 -18.92 8.55 -37.26
N THR A 177 -17.86 8.72 -36.48
CA THR A 177 -16.55 9.12 -36.98
C THR A 177 -15.65 7.95 -37.35
N GLN A 178 -16.13 6.71 -37.16
CA GLN A 178 -15.37 5.47 -37.34
C GLN A 178 -14.05 5.48 -36.54
N SER A 179 -14.03 6.20 -35.41
CA SER A 179 -12.89 6.25 -34.50
C SER A 179 -12.78 4.92 -33.75
N PRO A 180 -11.60 4.27 -33.73
CA PRO A 180 -11.40 3.03 -32.99
C PRO A 180 -11.65 3.20 -31.50
N VAL A 181 -12.18 2.15 -30.87
CA VAL A 181 -12.41 2.07 -29.42
C VAL A 181 -12.15 0.64 -28.99
N PHE A 182 -11.36 0.48 -27.93
CA PHE A 182 -11.29 -0.77 -27.20
C PHE A 182 -12.41 -0.84 -26.16
N TRP A 183 -13.25 -1.86 -26.26
CA TRP A 183 -14.32 -2.11 -25.29
C TRP A 183 -13.83 -3.10 -24.24
N ILE A 184 -13.98 -2.74 -22.96
CA ILE A 184 -13.74 -3.69 -21.88
C ILE A 184 -14.68 -4.90 -22.05
N PRO A 185 -14.15 -6.13 -22.16
CA PRO A 185 -14.94 -7.31 -22.51
C PRO A 185 -15.67 -7.91 -21.29
N HIS A 186 -15.98 -7.10 -20.29
CA HIS A 186 -16.60 -7.53 -19.04
C HIS A 186 -17.75 -6.59 -18.71
N LEU A 187 -18.92 -7.17 -18.43
CA LEU A 187 -20.09 -6.41 -18.08
C LEU A 187 -19.92 -5.74 -16.71
N VAL A 188 -20.61 -4.62 -16.53
CA VAL A 188 -20.77 -3.99 -15.23
C VAL A 188 -21.49 -4.92 -14.25
N THR A 189 -21.09 -4.91 -12.99
CA THR A 189 -21.75 -5.67 -11.91
C THR A 189 -22.17 -4.76 -10.76
N PRO A 190 -23.28 -5.05 -10.07
CA PRO A 190 -23.69 -4.27 -8.90
C PRO A 190 -22.75 -4.50 -7.72
N GLY A 191 -22.29 -3.39 -7.14
CA GLY A 191 -21.53 -3.35 -5.90
C GLY A 191 -22.36 -2.77 -4.76
N GLY A 192 -22.12 -3.26 -3.55
CA GLY A 192 -22.74 -2.71 -2.35
C GLY A 192 -22.35 -3.44 -1.08
N PHE A 193 -23.33 -3.66 -0.22
CA PHE A 193 -23.16 -4.29 1.09
C PHE A 193 -24.35 -5.20 1.41
N MET A 194 -24.19 -6.03 2.45
CA MET A 194 -25.27 -6.88 2.96
C MET A 194 -26.06 -6.11 4.02
N ALA A 195 -27.20 -5.54 3.64
CA ALA A 195 -28.06 -4.80 4.55
C ALA A 195 -28.81 -5.74 5.50
N PRO A 196 -28.95 -5.39 6.79
CA PRO A 196 -29.80 -6.15 7.72
C PRO A 196 -31.29 -5.97 7.38
N GLU A 197 -32.08 -7.02 7.61
CA GLU A 197 -33.54 -7.00 7.51
C GLU A 197 -34.21 -7.26 8.87
N ASP A 198 -35.47 -6.84 9.02
CA ASP A 198 -36.26 -6.99 10.25
C ASP A 198 -36.43 -8.46 10.71
N ASN A 199 -36.31 -9.40 9.77
CA ASN A 199 -36.41 -10.84 9.99
C ASN A 199 -35.09 -11.48 10.49
N GLY A 200 -34.05 -10.69 10.73
CA GLY A 200 -32.72 -11.15 11.15
C GLY A 200 -31.85 -11.72 10.01
N LYS A 201 -32.33 -11.71 8.76
CA LYS A 201 -31.54 -12.05 7.58
C LYS A 201 -30.79 -10.83 7.06
N THR A 202 -29.96 -11.06 6.05
CA THR A 202 -29.33 -9.99 5.27
C THR A 202 -29.76 -10.08 3.82
N LYS A 203 -29.85 -8.91 3.18
CA LYS A 203 -30.16 -8.78 1.76
C LYS A 203 -29.11 -7.91 1.08
N PHE A 204 -28.75 -8.27 -0.14
CA PHE A 204 -27.86 -7.46 -0.93
C PHE A 204 -28.48 -6.08 -1.21
N CYS A 205 -27.70 -5.04 -0.98
CA CYS A 205 -28.10 -3.65 -1.16
C CYS A 205 -27.07 -2.96 -2.04
N GLY A 206 -27.36 -2.87 -3.34
CA GLY A 206 -26.45 -2.30 -4.34
C GLY A 206 -26.50 -0.78 -4.36
N VAL A 207 -25.34 -0.15 -4.24
CA VAL A 207 -25.18 1.31 -4.23
C VAL A 207 -24.20 1.82 -5.28
N SER A 208 -23.58 0.91 -6.05
CA SER A 208 -22.58 1.25 -7.04
C SER A 208 -22.61 0.34 -8.26
N MET A 209 -22.01 0.86 -9.34
CA MET A 209 -21.66 0.14 -10.55
C MET A 209 -20.18 -0.22 -10.50
N ILE A 210 -19.88 -1.51 -10.50
CA ILE A 210 -18.51 -2.01 -10.51
C ILE A 210 -18.08 -2.26 -11.94
N GLN A 211 -17.04 -1.55 -12.33
CA GLN A 211 -16.48 -1.56 -13.68
C GLN A 211 -15.12 -2.25 -13.66
N HIS A 212 -14.90 -3.11 -14.65
CA HIS A 212 -13.79 -4.07 -14.64
C HIS A 212 -12.65 -3.64 -15.57
N GLY A 213 -11.47 -4.21 -15.38
CA GLY A 213 -10.37 -4.14 -16.34
C GLY A 213 -10.46 -5.25 -17.40
N PRO A 214 -9.51 -5.31 -18.35
CA PRO A 214 -9.50 -6.32 -19.42
C PRO A 214 -9.46 -7.77 -18.92
N THR A 215 -8.89 -8.00 -17.74
CA THR A 215 -8.78 -9.32 -17.10
C THR A 215 -10.03 -9.72 -16.30
N GLY A 216 -11.01 -8.81 -16.15
CA GLY A 216 -12.22 -9.03 -15.37
C GLY A 216 -12.08 -8.67 -13.88
N LEU A 217 -10.94 -8.13 -13.46
CA LEU A 217 -10.78 -7.60 -12.11
C LEU A 217 -11.55 -6.27 -11.95
N PRO A 218 -12.25 -6.05 -10.83
CA PRO A 218 -12.81 -4.74 -10.49
C PRO A 218 -11.74 -3.64 -10.48
N VAL A 219 -12.00 -2.53 -11.19
CA VAL A 219 -11.08 -1.39 -11.28
C VAL A 219 -11.72 -0.10 -10.77
N PHE A 220 -12.99 0.14 -11.07
CA PHE A 220 -13.69 1.35 -10.63
C PHE A 220 -15.01 1.00 -9.94
N ALA A 221 -15.36 1.80 -8.94
CA ALA A 221 -16.68 1.85 -8.35
C ALA A 221 -17.32 3.21 -8.69
N HIS A 222 -18.31 3.21 -9.57
CA HIS A 222 -19.15 4.37 -9.83
C HIS A 222 -20.32 4.35 -8.82
N VAL A 223 -20.20 5.12 -7.74
CA VAL A 223 -21.09 5.11 -6.57
C VAL A 223 -22.31 6.04 -6.75
N ASN A 224 -22.93 5.96 -7.93
CA ASN A 224 -24.03 6.82 -8.37
C ASN A 224 -25.30 6.72 -7.49
N PHE A 225 -25.61 5.55 -6.94
CA PHE A 225 -26.78 5.32 -6.07
C PHE A 225 -26.53 5.68 -4.60
N PHE A 226 -25.29 6.03 -4.25
CA PHE A 226 -24.92 6.39 -2.89
C PHE A 226 -25.58 7.69 -2.40
N LYS A 227 -26.00 8.56 -3.33
CA LYS A 227 -26.64 9.86 -3.03
C LYS A 227 -28.02 9.69 -2.38
N GLN A 228 -28.68 8.57 -2.62
CA GLN A 228 -30.03 8.27 -2.15
C GLN A 228 -30.03 7.44 -0.85
N THR A 229 -28.88 6.89 -0.46
CA THR A 229 -28.74 6.02 0.71
C THR A 229 -28.56 6.82 2.02
N ASN A 230 -29.09 6.29 3.14
CA ASN A 230 -28.89 6.89 4.47
C ASN A 230 -27.44 6.70 4.94
N LYS A 231 -26.61 7.71 4.69
CA LYS A 231 -25.17 7.70 5.00
C LYS A 231 -24.86 7.51 6.49
N ARG A 232 -25.76 7.94 7.39
CA ARG A 232 -25.54 7.88 8.85
C ARG A 232 -25.56 6.46 9.42
N ALA A 233 -26.08 5.50 8.66
CA ALA A 233 -26.17 4.12 9.11
C ALA A 233 -24.87 3.31 8.87
N PHE A 234 -23.94 3.86 8.08
CA PHE A 234 -22.62 3.24 7.88
C PHE A 234 -21.64 3.55 9.03
N ASN A 235 -20.72 2.63 9.27
CA ASN A 235 -19.62 2.76 10.23
C ASN A 235 -18.40 1.93 9.77
N SER A 236 -17.30 1.97 10.51
CA SER A 236 -16.07 1.23 10.15
C SER A 236 -16.24 -0.28 10.05
N SER A 237 -17.22 -0.87 10.76
CA SER A 237 -17.54 -2.31 10.68
C SER A 237 -18.63 -2.63 9.66
N HIS A 238 -19.31 -1.60 9.12
CA HIS A 238 -20.35 -1.71 8.12
C HIS A 238 -20.15 -0.63 7.06
N VAL A 239 -19.19 -0.88 6.18
CA VAL A 239 -18.74 0.04 5.15
C VAL A 239 -19.73 0.08 3.97
N PRO A 240 -19.78 1.20 3.21
CA PRO A 240 -20.77 1.40 2.16
C PRO A 240 -20.60 0.49 0.93
N LEU A 241 -19.42 -0.09 0.73
CA LEU A 241 -19.13 -0.97 -0.39
C LEU A 241 -18.10 -2.02 0.03
N SER A 242 -18.55 -3.26 0.16
CA SER A 242 -17.74 -4.40 0.61
C SER A 242 -17.93 -5.66 -0.23
N VAL A 243 -19.03 -5.76 -0.97
CA VAL A 243 -19.34 -6.96 -1.76
C VAL A 243 -19.78 -6.60 -3.16
N VAL A 244 -19.58 -7.55 -4.08
CA VAL A 244 -20.07 -7.50 -5.45
C VAL A 244 -21.00 -8.68 -5.66
N LYS A 245 -22.14 -8.44 -6.30
CA LYS A 245 -23.10 -9.48 -6.68
C LYS A 245 -22.98 -9.74 -8.17
N ARG A 246 -22.91 -11.01 -8.56
CA ARG A 246 -22.88 -11.43 -9.97
C ARG A 246 -23.68 -12.71 -10.19
N TYR A 247 -24.02 -13.01 -11.43
CA TYR A 247 -24.52 -14.34 -11.77
C TYR A 247 -23.38 -15.36 -11.72
N LYS A 248 -23.68 -16.57 -11.25
CA LYS A 248 -22.76 -17.71 -11.43
C LYS A 248 -22.60 -18.00 -12.92
N SER A 249 -21.38 -18.38 -13.31
CA SER A 249 -21.10 -18.85 -14.66
C SER A 249 -21.98 -20.06 -14.97
N LEU A 250 -22.56 -20.08 -16.17
CA LEU A 250 -23.24 -21.27 -16.65
C LEU A 250 -22.20 -22.36 -16.96
N PRO A 251 -22.50 -23.63 -16.67
CA PRO A 251 -21.75 -24.74 -17.24
C PRO A 251 -21.61 -24.59 -18.75
N THR A 252 -20.44 -24.89 -19.32
CA THR A 252 -20.21 -24.77 -20.77
C THR A 252 -21.25 -25.52 -21.60
N ALA A 253 -21.75 -26.66 -21.09
CA ALA A 253 -22.78 -27.47 -21.74
C ALA A 253 -24.18 -26.81 -21.78
N SER A 254 -24.45 -25.82 -20.93
CA SER A 254 -25.72 -25.08 -20.89
C SER A 254 -25.64 -23.70 -21.53
N LEU A 255 -24.46 -23.30 -22.02
CA LEU A 255 -24.35 -22.12 -22.87
C LEU A 255 -25.10 -22.42 -24.18
N PRO A 256 -26.08 -21.61 -24.57
CA PRO A 256 -26.71 -21.76 -25.88
C PRO A 256 -25.63 -21.65 -26.96
N VAL A 257 -25.74 -22.46 -28.02
CA VAL A 257 -24.91 -22.29 -29.21
C VAL A 257 -25.13 -20.87 -29.70
N GLY A 258 -24.08 -20.06 -29.70
CA GLY A 258 -24.17 -18.65 -30.05
C GLY A 258 -24.83 -18.46 -31.41
N PRO A 259 -25.56 -17.35 -31.62
CA PRO A 259 -26.13 -17.02 -32.93
C PRO A 259 -25.06 -17.12 -34.02
N ALA A 260 -25.42 -17.66 -35.19
CA ALA A 260 -24.52 -17.66 -36.35
C ALA A 260 -24.08 -16.22 -36.65
N PRO A 261 -22.82 -15.97 -37.04
CA PRO A 261 -22.36 -14.64 -37.40
C PRO A 261 -23.33 -13.96 -38.38
N GLY A 262 -23.90 -12.82 -38.00
CA GLY A 262 -24.90 -12.09 -38.79
C GLY A 262 -26.36 -12.30 -38.39
N THR A 263 -26.67 -13.15 -37.40
CA THR A 263 -28.02 -13.21 -36.81
C THR A 263 -28.20 -12.16 -35.72
N ARG A 264 -29.18 -11.28 -35.90
CA ARG A 264 -29.61 -10.28 -34.91
C ARG A 264 -30.20 -11.02 -33.71
N MET A 265 -29.48 -11.08 -32.60
CA MET A 265 -30.08 -11.43 -31.32
C MET A 265 -30.83 -10.18 -30.83
N MET A 266 -32.11 -10.08 -31.17
CA MET A 266 -33.00 -9.14 -30.49
C MET A 266 -33.27 -9.75 -29.12
N TRP A 267 -32.63 -9.23 -28.08
CA TRP A 267 -33.12 -9.45 -26.72
C TRP A 267 -34.56 -8.89 -26.65
N ALA A 268 -35.42 -9.52 -25.85
CA ALA A 268 -36.84 -9.15 -25.75
C ALA A 268 -37.04 -7.66 -25.46
N GLU A 269 -38.26 -7.16 -25.73
CA GLU A 269 -38.81 -5.81 -25.49
C GLU A 269 -38.71 -5.31 -24.03
N THR A 270 -37.86 -5.92 -23.20
CA THR A 270 -37.57 -5.42 -21.88
C THR A 270 -36.91 -4.06 -22.03
N ARG A 271 -37.72 -3.03 -21.80
CA ARG A 271 -37.30 -1.77 -21.21
C ARG A 271 -36.04 -2.01 -20.37
N GLY A 272 -35.00 -1.22 -20.62
CA GLY A 272 -33.81 -1.15 -19.77
C GLY A 272 -34.24 -1.28 -18.32
N ALA A 273 -33.59 -2.17 -17.57
CA ALA A 273 -34.21 -2.79 -16.40
C ALA A 273 -34.91 -1.76 -15.54
N HIS A 274 -36.10 -2.12 -15.06
CA HIS A 274 -36.74 -1.41 -13.96
C HIS A 274 -35.86 -1.59 -12.71
N ALA A 275 -34.75 -0.87 -12.66
CA ALA A 275 -33.95 -0.62 -11.47
C ALA A 275 -34.80 0.27 -10.55
N GLY A 276 -35.83 -0.33 -9.96
CA GLY A 276 -36.58 0.30 -8.90
C GLY A 276 -35.69 0.40 -7.68
N PHE A 277 -35.70 1.56 -7.02
CA PHE A 277 -35.12 1.67 -5.70
C PHE A 277 -35.86 0.73 -4.74
N VAL A 278 -35.11 -0.08 -4.02
CA VAL A 278 -35.59 -0.98 -2.98
C VAL A 278 -35.20 -0.40 -1.63
N GLY A 279 -36.14 -0.41 -0.70
CA GLY A 279 -35.88 -0.13 0.71
C GLY A 279 -35.49 -1.41 1.44
N SER A 280 -34.36 -1.41 2.15
CA SER A 280 -33.93 -2.53 3.00
C SER A 280 -33.21 -2.00 4.24
N GLY A 281 -33.68 -2.33 5.44
CA GLY A 281 -33.00 -1.95 6.69
C GLY A 281 -32.77 -0.44 6.87
N GLY A 282 -33.67 0.41 6.34
CA GLY A 282 -33.51 1.87 6.36
C GLY A 282 -32.58 2.44 5.29
N TYR A 283 -32.06 1.61 4.39
CA TYR A 283 -31.28 2.00 3.22
C TYR A 283 -32.16 2.04 1.97
N VAL A 284 -31.78 2.90 1.02
CA VAL A 284 -32.32 2.95 -0.34
C VAL A 284 -31.21 2.47 -1.27
N CYS A 285 -31.48 1.41 -2.02
CA CYS A 285 -30.50 0.78 -2.91
C CYS A 285 -31.16 0.11 -4.11
N VAL A 286 -30.36 -0.47 -4.99
CA VAL A 286 -30.81 -1.12 -6.22
C VAL A 286 -30.25 -2.54 -6.26
N ASP A 287 -31.11 -3.52 -6.59
CA ASP A 287 -30.68 -4.89 -6.88
C ASP A 287 -31.13 -5.25 -8.30
N ILE A 288 -30.20 -5.15 -9.25
CA ILE A 288 -30.47 -5.35 -10.69
C ILE A 288 -30.37 -6.84 -11.07
N LEU A 289 -29.79 -7.67 -10.21
CA LEU A 289 -29.58 -9.09 -10.47
C LEU A 289 -30.51 -9.94 -9.62
N THR A 290 -31.73 -10.18 -10.10
CA THR A 290 -32.70 -11.06 -9.44
C THR A 290 -32.55 -12.51 -9.91
N ASP A 291 -32.95 -13.42 -9.04
CA ASP A 291 -32.83 -14.88 -9.17
C ASP A 291 -33.70 -15.43 -10.31
N GLU A 292 -34.75 -14.70 -10.66
CA GLU A 292 -35.70 -15.03 -11.70
C GLU A 292 -35.92 -13.82 -12.61
N ARG A 293 -35.72 -14.02 -13.92
CA ARG A 293 -36.06 -13.02 -14.93
C ARG A 293 -36.62 -13.74 -16.16
N GLU A 294 -37.85 -13.39 -16.55
CA GLU A 294 -38.53 -13.92 -17.75
C GLU A 294 -38.60 -15.47 -17.81
N GLY A 295 -38.81 -16.12 -16.65
CA GLY A 295 -38.88 -17.57 -16.56
C GLY A 295 -37.53 -18.30 -16.62
N VAL A 296 -36.41 -17.55 -16.72
CA VAL A 296 -35.06 -18.11 -16.59
C VAL A 296 -34.60 -17.95 -15.15
N GLN A 297 -34.44 -19.08 -14.47
CA GLN A 297 -33.82 -19.14 -13.15
C GLN A 297 -32.30 -19.00 -13.29
N ARG A 298 -31.72 -18.04 -12.58
CA ARG A 298 -30.29 -17.73 -12.60
C ARG A 298 -29.77 -17.68 -11.18
N GLU A 299 -28.79 -18.52 -10.90
CA GLU A 299 -28.10 -18.45 -9.61
C GLU A 299 -27.19 -17.22 -9.57
N THR A 300 -27.26 -16.49 -8.45
CA THR A 300 -26.33 -15.41 -8.13
C THR A 300 -25.34 -15.85 -7.07
N GLU A 301 -24.21 -15.16 -7.02
CA GLU A 301 -23.24 -15.26 -5.94
C GLU A 301 -22.79 -13.86 -5.51
N ILE A 302 -22.38 -13.78 -4.25
CA ILE A 302 -21.86 -12.58 -3.63
C ILE A 302 -20.44 -12.88 -3.21
N TYR A 303 -19.50 -12.04 -3.62
CA TYR A 303 -18.10 -12.16 -3.21
C TYR A 303 -17.60 -10.87 -2.60
N SER A 304 -16.65 -10.98 -1.68
CA SER A 304 -16.04 -9.82 -1.03
C SER A 304 -15.14 -9.07 -2.01
N LEU A 305 -15.22 -7.74 -2.01
CA LEU A 305 -14.32 -6.87 -2.74
C LEU A 305 -12.90 -6.88 -2.13
N ASP A 306 -12.74 -7.40 -0.91
CA ASP A 306 -11.46 -7.50 -0.21
C ASP A 306 -10.45 -8.38 -0.96
N VAL A 307 -10.93 -9.28 -1.83
CA VAL A 307 -10.07 -10.08 -2.72
C VAL A 307 -9.29 -9.22 -3.71
N VAL A 308 -9.74 -7.99 -3.96
CA VAL A 308 -9.10 -7.02 -4.85
C VAL A 308 -8.40 -5.93 -4.04
N ASN A 309 -9.12 -5.31 -3.11
CA ASN A 309 -8.58 -4.28 -2.22
C ASN A 309 -9.30 -4.33 -0.86
N PRO A 310 -8.68 -4.90 0.19
CA PRO A 310 -9.29 -5.06 1.51
C PRO A 310 -9.50 -3.74 2.25
N ALA A 311 -8.78 -2.67 1.89
CA ALA A 311 -8.93 -1.37 2.53
C ALA A 311 -9.95 -0.47 1.82
N PHE A 312 -10.45 -0.87 0.65
CA PHE A 312 -11.24 0.03 -0.20
C PHE A 312 -12.53 0.49 0.46
N GLY A 313 -13.31 -0.42 1.06
CA GLY A 313 -14.56 -0.07 1.71
C GLY A 313 -14.37 0.90 2.88
N GLU A 314 -13.32 0.69 3.69
CA GLU A 314 -12.97 1.57 4.80
C GLU A 314 -12.50 2.95 4.29
N GLN A 315 -11.62 2.97 3.28
CA GLN A 315 -11.18 4.21 2.64
C GLN A 315 -12.37 5.00 2.09
N LEU A 316 -13.29 4.32 1.43
CA LEU A 316 -14.51 4.90 0.88
C LEU A 316 -15.40 5.49 1.99
N TYR A 317 -15.54 4.79 3.12
CA TYR A 317 -16.26 5.29 4.29
C TYR A 317 -15.68 6.63 4.77
N TRP A 318 -14.36 6.68 4.96
CA TRP A 318 -13.67 7.89 5.35
C TRP A 318 -13.75 8.99 4.29
N LEU A 319 -13.75 8.65 3.00
CA LEU A 319 -13.85 9.65 1.93
C LEU A 319 -15.25 10.28 1.80
N LEU A 320 -16.33 9.50 1.96
CA LEU A 320 -17.67 9.93 1.54
C LEU A 320 -18.66 10.22 2.67
N ILE A 321 -18.49 9.62 3.85
CA ILE A 321 -19.53 9.61 4.89
C ILE A 321 -19.12 10.38 6.13
N HIS A 322 -17.84 10.34 6.49
CA HIS A 322 -17.41 10.94 7.73
C HIS A 322 -17.37 12.48 7.57
N GLU A 323 -18.36 13.21 8.09
CA GLU A 323 -18.39 14.69 8.04
C GLU A 323 -17.16 15.32 8.73
N ASN A 324 -16.54 14.59 9.65
CA ASN A 324 -15.24 14.91 10.26
C ASN A 324 -14.06 14.14 9.66
N ALA A 325 -14.21 13.49 8.49
CA ALA A 325 -13.21 12.62 7.87
C ALA A 325 -11.79 13.16 7.95
N GLN A 326 -11.62 14.44 7.61
CA GLN A 326 -10.32 15.08 7.66
C GLN A 326 -9.83 15.29 9.09
N LYS A 327 -10.71 15.62 10.03
CA LYS A 327 -10.37 15.79 11.45
C LYS A 327 -10.00 14.46 12.10
N ASP A 328 -10.74 13.40 11.78
CA ASP A 328 -10.56 12.10 12.38
C ASP A 328 -9.51 11.24 11.67
N MET A 329 -9.29 11.42 10.37
CA MET A 329 -8.09 10.91 9.69
C MET A 329 -6.83 11.58 10.24
N ARG A 330 -6.87 12.90 10.52
CA ARG A 330 -5.77 13.58 11.22
C ARG A 330 -5.58 13.06 12.65
N ASN A 331 -6.66 12.74 13.37
CA ASN A 331 -6.57 12.17 14.72
C ASN A 331 -6.04 10.72 14.68
N TRP A 332 -6.50 9.91 13.72
CA TRP A 332 -6.06 8.54 13.52
C TRP A 332 -4.59 8.48 13.07
N GLU A 333 -4.16 9.32 12.12
CA GLU A 333 -2.75 9.45 11.73
C GLU A 333 -1.89 9.88 12.93
N ARG A 334 -2.41 10.75 13.81
CA ARG A 334 -1.75 11.12 15.06
C ARG A 334 -1.64 9.92 16.00
N GLU A 335 -2.71 9.17 16.20
CA GLU A 335 -2.72 7.96 17.03
C GLU A 335 -1.78 6.88 16.49
N GLN A 336 -1.68 6.69 15.17
CA GLN A 336 -0.72 5.76 14.57
C GLN A 336 0.72 6.21 14.80
N ARG A 337 1.01 7.50 14.63
CA ARG A 337 2.34 8.07 14.94
C ARG A 337 2.68 7.94 16.43
N GLU A 338 1.72 8.13 17.32
CA GLU A 338 1.90 7.94 18.76
C GLU A 338 2.18 6.47 19.09
N LYS A 339 1.44 5.52 18.50
CA LYS A 339 1.70 4.08 18.65
C LYS A 339 3.07 3.68 18.11
N GLU A 340 3.47 4.19 16.95
CA GLU A 340 4.81 3.96 16.39
C GLU A 340 5.91 4.57 17.26
N ALA A 341 5.69 5.76 17.82
CA ALA A 341 6.65 6.41 18.73
C ALA A 341 6.80 5.67 20.06
N VAL A 342 5.69 5.16 20.62
CA VAL A 342 5.71 4.30 21.80
C VAL A 342 6.45 2.99 21.49
N GLY A 343 6.12 2.32 20.38
CA GLY A 343 6.82 1.11 19.95
C GLY A 343 8.31 1.33 19.66
N ARG A 344 8.70 2.51 19.16
CA ARG A 344 10.12 2.88 18.99
C ARG A 344 10.81 3.08 20.35
N LYS A 345 10.19 3.78 21.30
CA LYS A 345 10.73 3.95 22.66
C LYS A 345 10.88 2.61 23.38
N GLU A 346 9.90 1.72 23.28
CA GLU A 346 9.98 0.38 23.87
C GLU A 346 11.11 -0.45 23.27
N ARG A 347 11.37 -0.32 21.96
CA ARG A 347 12.54 -0.95 21.32
C ARG A 347 13.85 -0.36 21.82
N GLU A 348 13.96 0.97 21.90
CA GLU A 348 15.16 1.66 22.40
C GLU A 348 15.44 1.31 23.87
N GLU A 349 14.42 1.25 24.73
CA GLU A 349 14.58 0.82 26.12
C GLU A 349 15.00 -0.65 26.24
N ARG A 350 14.46 -1.53 25.38
CA ARG A 350 14.87 -2.94 25.35
C ARG A 350 16.32 -3.10 24.91
N GLU A 351 16.74 -2.39 23.86
CA GLU A 351 18.13 -2.38 23.40
C GLU A 351 19.08 -1.84 24.47
N MET A 352 18.67 -0.79 25.20
CA MET A 352 19.45 -0.24 26.31
C MET A 352 19.64 -1.26 27.44
N ARG A 353 18.55 -1.96 27.86
CA ARG A 353 18.64 -3.02 28.88
C ARG A 353 19.48 -4.21 28.44
N GLU A 354 19.39 -4.59 27.16
CA GLU A 354 20.22 -5.66 26.60
C GLU A 354 21.70 -5.25 26.56
N ASN A 355 22.01 -3.99 26.25
CA ASN A 355 23.38 -3.48 26.29
C ASN A 355 23.93 -3.34 27.73
N GLU A 356 23.15 -2.82 28.68
CA GLU A 356 23.54 -2.79 30.10
C GLU A 356 23.78 -4.20 30.65
N GLY A 357 22.95 -5.17 30.24
CA GLY A 357 23.13 -6.58 30.58
C GLY A 357 24.46 -7.15 30.05
N LYS A 358 24.82 -6.83 28.80
CA LYS A 358 26.11 -7.23 28.20
C LYS A 358 27.29 -6.56 28.89
N GLU A 359 27.24 -5.25 29.13
CA GLU A 359 28.31 -4.52 29.83
C GLU A 359 28.53 -5.07 31.25
N LYS A 360 27.44 -5.43 31.94
CA LYS A 360 27.53 -6.04 33.27
C LYS A 360 28.17 -7.43 33.21
N GLN A 361 27.80 -8.26 32.24
CA GLN A 361 28.44 -9.56 32.02
C GLN A 361 29.92 -9.42 31.69
N GLU A 362 30.30 -8.47 30.82
CA GLU A 362 31.70 -8.20 30.50
C GLU A 362 32.50 -7.73 31.72
N ARG A 363 31.90 -6.89 32.59
CA ARG A 363 32.52 -6.49 33.86
C ARG A 363 32.71 -7.66 34.81
N GLU A 364 31.69 -8.48 35.02
CA GLU A 364 31.76 -9.65 35.88
C GLU A 364 32.78 -10.68 35.37
N GLU A 365 32.87 -10.87 34.04
CA GLU A 365 33.85 -11.75 33.42
C GLU A 365 35.27 -11.20 33.56
N LYS A 366 35.46 -9.89 33.39
CA LYS A 366 36.75 -9.22 33.60
C LYS A 366 37.20 -9.31 35.05
N GLU A 367 36.33 -9.05 36.02
CA GLU A 367 36.63 -9.20 37.45
C GLU A 367 36.96 -10.66 37.81
N ARG A 368 36.30 -11.62 37.18
CA ARG A 368 36.58 -13.05 37.36
C ARG A 368 37.95 -13.43 36.79
N MET A 369 38.31 -12.92 35.61
CA MET A 369 39.64 -13.10 35.02
C MET A 369 40.73 -12.48 35.89
N GLU A 370 40.55 -11.25 36.36
CA GLU A 370 41.49 -10.58 37.26
C GLU A 370 41.69 -11.34 38.59
N ARG A 371 40.61 -11.93 39.15
CA ARG A 371 40.72 -12.83 40.32
C ARG A 371 41.53 -14.08 40.02
N MET A 372 41.27 -14.74 38.89
CA MET A 372 42.01 -15.95 38.50
C MET A 372 43.50 -15.64 38.29
N GLU A 373 43.83 -14.53 37.62
CA GLU A 373 45.22 -14.10 37.44
C GLU A 373 45.91 -13.80 38.77
N LYS A 374 45.19 -13.15 39.71
CA LYS A 374 45.72 -12.88 41.05
C LYS A 374 45.97 -14.17 41.83
N GLU A 375 45.02 -15.10 41.82
CA GLU A 375 45.17 -16.42 42.46
C GLU A 375 46.33 -17.22 41.85
N GLU A 376 46.50 -17.19 40.53
CA GLU A 376 47.62 -17.85 39.86
C GLU A 376 48.97 -17.20 40.24
N ARG A 377 49.02 -15.87 40.33
CA ARG A 377 50.22 -15.13 40.73
C ARG A 377 50.60 -15.44 42.18
N GLU A 378 49.63 -15.46 43.09
CA GLU A 378 49.83 -15.86 44.48
C GLU A 378 50.28 -17.32 44.60
N ARG A 379 49.76 -18.21 43.76
CA ARG A 379 50.20 -19.61 43.71
C ARG A 379 51.65 -19.74 43.25
N LYS A 380 52.03 -19.04 42.18
CA LYS A 380 53.42 -19.00 41.69
C LYS A 380 54.38 -18.42 42.72
N GLU A 381 53.98 -17.38 43.46
CA GLU A 381 54.80 -16.85 44.56
C GLU A 381 54.96 -17.85 45.71
N ARG A 382 53.92 -18.61 46.07
CA ARG A 382 54.04 -19.67 47.08
C ARG A 382 54.97 -20.78 46.61
N GLU A 383 54.79 -21.26 45.38
CA GLU A 383 55.68 -22.27 44.77
C GLU A 383 57.13 -21.78 44.73
N TYR A 384 57.37 -20.52 44.38
CA TYR A 384 58.72 -19.91 44.39
C TYR A 384 59.32 -19.86 45.80
N ARG A 385 58.56 -19.40 46.81
CA ARG A 385 59.02 -19.34 48.21
C ARG A 385 59.31 -20.72 48.78
N GLU A 386 58.48 -21.71 48.48
CA GLU A 386 58.73 -23.10 48.86
C GLU A 386 60.01 -23.64 48.22
N THR A 387 60.26 -23.28 46.95
CA THR A 387 61.48 -23.66 46.24
C THR A 387 62.71 -22.99 46.84
N GLU A 388 62.68 -21.69 47.11
CA GLU A 388 63.79 -20.99 47.78
C GLU A 388 64.05 -21.50 49.20
N GLU A 389 63.00 -21.82 49.97
CA GLU A 389 63.18 -22.38 51.31
C GLU A 389 63.83 -23.77 51.24
N ARG A 390 63.49 -24.55 50.21
CA ARG A 390 64.10 -25.85 49.95
C ARG A 390 65.57 -25.72 49.54
N GLU A 391 65.89 -24.79 48.64
CA GLU A 391 67.27 -24.49 48.26
C GLU A 391 68.10 -23.94 49.43
N ARG A 392 67.49 -23.10 50.29
CA ARG A 392 68.16 -22.57 51.48
C ARG A 392 68.48 -23.68 52.49
N LYS A 393 67.55 -24.60 52.73
CA LYS A 393 67.78 -25.78 53.58
C LYS A 393 68.88 -26.67 53.00
N GLU A 394 68.89 -26.92 51.69
CA GLU A 394 69.97 -27.68 51.04
C GLU A 394 71.32 -26.96 51.16
N ARG A 395 71.35 -25.63 51.10
CA ARG A 395 72.56 -24.83 51.26
C ARG A 395 73.07 -24.83 52.70
N GLU A 396 72.17 -24.68 53.67
CA GLU A 396 72.49 -24.77 55.11
C GLU A 396 73.01 -26.17 55.47
N GLU A 397 72.40 -27.24 54.94
CA GLU A 397 72.91 -28.61 55.10
C GLU A 397 74.30 -28.81 54.47
N ARG A 398 74.55 -28.18 53.32
CA ARG A 398 75.86 -28.23 52.65
C ARG A 398 76.93 -27.47 53.45
N GLU A 399 76.60 -26.29 53.96
CA GLU A 399 77.49 -25.49 54.81
C GLU A 399 77.76 -26.17 56.17
N GLU A 400 76.78 -26.88 56.73
CA GLU A 400 76.97 -27.67 57.95
C GLU A 400 77.88 -28.87 57.71
N ARG A 401 77.75 -29.55 56.55
CA ARG A 401 78.69 -30.60 56.14
C ARG A 401 80.11 -30.06 55.97
N GLU A 402 80.27 -28.91 55.33
CA GLU A 402 81.59 -28.26 55.15
C GLU A 402 82.18 -27.77 56.48
N ARG A 403 81.35 -27.30 57.42
CA ARG A 403 81.81 -26.94 58.79
C ARG A 403 82.28 -28.16 59.58
N LYS A 404 81.58 -29.29 59.50
CA LYS A 404 81.99 -30.54 60.15
C LYS A 404 83.32 -31.05 59.59
N GLU A 405 83.51 -31.00 58.26
CA GLU A 405 84.79 -31.33 57.63
C GLU A 405 85.92 -30.37 58.05
N ASN A 406 85.64 -29.06 58.18
CA ASN A 406 86.65 -28.09 58.62
C ASN A 406 86.99 -28.21 60.12
N GLU A 407 86.04 -28.57 60.99
CA GLU A 407 86.31 -28.84 62.40
C GLU A 407 87.14 -30.11 62.60
N GLU A 408 86.93 -31.15 61.79
CA GLU A 408 87.82 -32.32 61.76
C GLU A 408 89.25 -31.94 61.35
N ARG A 409 89.42 -31.11 60.30
CA ARG A 409 90.73 -30.60 59.90
C ARG A 409 91.41 -29.75 60.97
N LYS A 410 90.64 -29.01 61.77
CA LYS A 410 91.17 -28.18 62.87
C LYS A 410 91.61 -29.01 64.07
N ARG A 411 90.86 -30.07 64.41
CA ARG A 411 91.26 -31.05 65.44
C ARG A 411 92.56 -31.75 65.07
N GLN A 412 92.74 -32.09 63.80
CA GLN A 412 94.01 -32.64 63.28
C GLN A 412 95.18 -31.65 63.47
N GLY A 413 94.97 -30.35 63.21
CA GLY A 413 96.00 -29.32 63.33
C GLY A 413 96.36 -28.89 64.77
N ASP A 414 95.44 -29.06 65.72
CA ASP A 414 95.67 -28.76 67.14
C ASP A 414 96.33 -29.93 67.91
N GLU A 415 96.19 -31.17 67.42
CA GLU A 415 96.98 -32.31 67.91
C GLU A 415 98.47 -32.21 67.52
N ASP A 416 98.77 -31.75 66.30
CA ASP A 416 100.15 -31.56 65.82
C ASP A 416 100.90 -30.43 66.55
N LYS A 417 100.19 -29.38 67.01
CA LYS A 417 100.79 -28.27 67.78
C LYS A 417 101.02 -28.59 69.26
N LYS A 418 100.34 -29.60 69.81
CA LYS A 418 100.54 -30.08 71.17
C LYS A 418 101.72 -31.06 71.29
N ALA A 419 102.09 -31.72 70.19
CA ALA A 419 103.28 -32.59 70.12
C ALA A 419 104.62 -31.83 70.01
N ALA A 420 104.62 -30.55 69.60
CA ALA A 420 105.84 -29.78 69.32
C ALA A 420 106.33 -28.88 70.48
N LYS A 421 105.67 -28.90 71.67
CA LYS A 421 106.04 -28.04 72.81
C LYS A 421 106.50 -28.78 74.08
N ASP A 422 106.41 -30.12 74.09
CA ASP A 422 106.85 -30.99 75.19
C ASP A 422 108.22 -31.68 74.94
N ALA A 423 108.98 -31.23 73.94
CA ALA A 423 110.34 -31.69 73.67
C ALA A 423 111.31 -30.49 73.67
N GLU A 424 111.92 -30.23 74.82
CA GLU A 424 113.31 -29.77 75.02
C GLU A 424 113.46 -28.94 76.30
N GLY A 425 113.31 -29.63 77.44
CA GLY A 425 113.94 -29.24 78.69
C GLY A 425 115.20 -30.08 78.93
N GLY A 426 116.38 -29.51 78.64
CA GLY A 426 117.61 -29.75 79.40
C GLY A 426 118.65 -30.73 78.83
N LEU A 427 119.92 -30.26 78.83
CA LEU A 427 121.25 -30.91 78.87
C LEU A 427 122.18 -30.25 77.82
N SER A 428 123.46 -29.93 78.03
CA SER A 428 124.39 -29.94 79.18
C SER A 428 125.69 -29.24 78.71
N GLN A 429 126.48 -28.80 79.69
CA GLN A 429 127.89 -28.36 79.60
C GLN A 429 128.76 -29.13 78.59
N GLN A 430 129.67 -28.43 77.86
CA GLN A 430 131.13 -28.50 78.04
C GLN A 430 131.93 -27.80 76.91
N GLU A 431 132.98 -27.09 77.34
CA GLU A 431 134.27 -26.82 76.67
C GLU A 431 134.31 -25.85 75.47
N ARG A 432 134.79 -24.62 75.66
CA ARG A 432 136.20 -24.16 75.70
C ARG A 432 136.93 -24.28 74.36
N GLY A 433 137.29 -23.11 73.81
CA GLY A 433 138.68 -22.85 73.44
C GLY A 433 138.99 -22.54 71.97
N ALA A 434 139.67 -21.39 71.81
CA ALA A 434 140.64 -21.05 70.76
C ALA A 434 140.14 -20.51 69.41
N ARG A 435 140.09 -19.18 69.38
CA ARG A 435 140.46 -18.23 68.30
C ARG A 435 141.22 -18.82 67.09
N LYS A 436 140.72 -18.46 65.91
CA LYS A 436 141.50 -17.74 64.87
C LYS A 436 140.59 -16.75 64.15
#